data_AF-A0A8H5JRM5-F1
#
_entry.id   AF-A0A8H5JRM5-F1
#
_cell.length_a   1.000
_cell.length_b   1.000
_cell.length_c   1.000
_cell.angle_alpha   90.00
_cell.angle_beta   90.00
_cell.angle_gamma   90.00
#
_symmetry.space_group_name_H-M   'P 1'
#
loop_
_entity.id
_entity.type
_entity.pdbx_description
1 polymer ?
#
loop_
_entity_poly.entity_id
_entity_poly.type
_entity_poly.pdbx_seq_one_letter_code
_entity_poly.pdbx_strand_id
1 'polypeptide(L)'
;MSQGTANSFGKLPDQPAPGVFHPGGHYDDPSLLETDPTVGYKLNHMMMRIRDPKSTLHFYIDLMGMRTVWNMNTGPFTIYYLAYPSSELDRRDLESWSQTTSQLNVLLHKTGLLELKHIHGSEKPVEEGGYEISNGNHPPYLGFGHLGFTVPDVKAAVDRLRESGVRVVKDLGFDGRESIPLTEWERERGVGVDEMVASYKNTLKEVAHVADPNGYIVKLIPQHLG
;
A
#
# COMPACT_ATOMS: atom_id res chain seq x y z
N MET A 1 11.68 -15.24 36.42
CA MET A 1 12.11 -14.27 35.39
C MET A 1 11.98 -14.97 34.05
N SER A 2 10.99 -14.61 33.25
CA SER A 2 10.83 -15.17 31.90
C SER A 2 12.03 -14.68 31.07
N GLN A 3 12.90 -15.58 30.65
CA GLN A 3 13.89 -15.25 29.62
C GLN A 3 13.07 -15.01 28.34
N GLY A 4 12.91 -13.75 27.95
CA GLY A 4 12.28 -13.41 26.67
C GLY A 4 13.01 -14.15 25.56
N THR A 5 12.27 -14.63 24.56
CA THR A 5 12.86 -15.23 23.37
C THR A 5 13.82 -14.21 22.74
N ALA A 6 15.07 -14.61 22.53
CA ALA A 6 16.08 -13.75 21.94
C ALA A 6 15.65 -13.34 20.52
N ASN A 7 15.95 -12.11 20.13
CA ASN A 7 15.76 -11.67 18.75
C ASN A 7 16.65 -12.52 17.83
N SER A 8 16.05 -13.34 16.97
CA SER A 8 16.77 -14.18 16.00
C SER A 8 17.60 -13.36 15.00
N PHE A 9 17.31 -12.06 14.86
CA PHE A 9 18.03 -11.11 14.00
C PHE A 9 18.96 -10.17 14.79
N GLY A 10 19.44 -10.58 15.96
CA GLY A 10 20.39 -9.78 16.76
C GLY A 10 21.67 -9.39 16.00
N LYS A 11 22.02 -10.15 14.96
CA LYS A 11 22.94 -9.75 13.89
C LYS A 11 22.27 -10.11 12.56
N LEU A 12 22.10 -9.14 11.67
CA LEU A 12 21.61 -9.42 10.31
C LEU A 12 22.65 -10.30 9.57
N PRO A 13 22.20 -11.32 8.82
CA PRO A 13 23.09 -12.04 7.92
C PRO A 13 23.64 -11.11 6.84
N ASP A 14 24.73 -11.55 6.21
CA ASP A 14 25.30 -10.82 5.08
C ASP A 14 24.25 -10.68 3.97
N GLN A 15 24.18 -9.48 3.40
CA GLN A 15 23.28 -9.21 2.30
C GLN A 15 23.71 -9.99 1.05
N PRO A 16 22.76 -10.53 0.25
CA PRO A 16 23.11 -11.11 -1.03
C PRO A 16 23.76 -10.07 -1.94
N ALA A 17 24.55 -10.53 -2.92
CA ALA A 17 25.15 -9.62 -3.89
C ALA A 17 24.06 -8.80 -4.62
N PRO A 18 24.31 -7.51 -4.94
CA PRO A 18 23.32 -6.67 -5.60
C PRO A 18 22.75 -7.33 -6.87
N GLY A 19 21.41 -7.39 -6.96
CA GLY A 19 20.70 -7.93 -8.13
C GLY A 19 20.47 -9.43 -8.14
N VAL A 20 20.97 -10.15 -7.13
CA VAL A 20 20.65 -11.57 -6.93
C VAL A 20 19.27 -11.70 -6.29
N PHE A 21 18.34 -12.37 -6.98
CA PHE A 21 17.07 -12.76 -6.38
C PHE A 21 17.31 -13.91 -5.41
N HIS A 22 16.91 -13.74 -4.15
CA HIS A 22 17.23 -14.65 -3.06
C HIS A 22 15.92 -15.15 -2.40
N PRO A 23 15.27 -16.18 -2.98
CA PRO A 23 14.02 -16.70 -2.45
C PRO A 23 14.23 -17.24 -1.03
N GLY A 24 13.39 -16.89 -0.06
CA GLY A 24 13.59 -17.33 1.34
C GLY A 24 14.52 -16.43 2.15
N GLY A 25 14.83 -15.22 1.66
CA GLY A 25 15.61 -14.25 2.43
C GLY A 25 16.99 -14.80 2.72
N HIS A 26 17.44 -14.77 3.97
CA HIS A 26 18.77 -15.28 4.33
C HIS A 26 18.80 -16.79 4.65
N TYR A 27 17.70 -17.51 4.41
CA TYR A 27 17.53 -18.95 4.74
C TYR A 27 17.70 -19.29 6.22
N ASP A 28 17.56 -18.31 7.10
CA ASP A 28 17.70 -18.43 8.55
C ASP A 28 16.39 -18.13 9.31
N ASP A 29 15.28 -17.94 8.58
CA ASP A 29 13.95 -17.84 9.17
C ASP A 29 13.68 -19.08 10.04
N PRO A 30 13.22 -18.89 11.30
CA PRO A 30 12.93 -20.01 12.18
C PRO A 30 11.77 -20.84 11.62
N SER A 31 11.86 -22.16 11.76
CA SER A 31 10.77 -23.07 11.38
C SER A 31 9.46 -22.69 12.08
N LEU A 32 8.38 -22.53 11.31
CA LEU A 32 7.04 -22.33 11.84
C LEU A 32 6.35 -23.68 12.05
N LEU A 33 6.40 -24.20 13.27
CA LEU A 33 5.77 -25.48 13.64
C LEU A 33 4.24 -25.34 13.68
N GLU A 34 3.51 -26.44 13.46
CA GLU A 34 2.03 -26.44 13.56
C GLU A 34 1.50 -26.00 14.94
N THR A 35 2.31 -26.18 15.97
CA THR A 35 2.03 -25.79 17.36
C THR A 35 2.48 -24.36 17.70
N ASP A 36 3.05 -23.62 16.75
CA ASP A 36 3.52 -22.25 17.00
C ASP A 36 2.33 -21.33 17.35
N PRO A 37 2.44 -20.49 18.40
CA PRO A 37 1.33 -19.67 18.87
C PRO A 37 0.84 -18.61 17.85
N THR A 38 1.62 -18.37 16.79
CA THR A 38 1.27 -17.44 15.71
C THR A 38 0.59 -18.12 14.52
N VAL A 39 0.47 -19.46 14.51
CA VAL A 39 -0.28 -20.19 13.49
C VAL A 39 -1.71 -19.65 13.43
N GLY A 40 -2.10 -19.19 12.24
CA GLY A 40 -3.40 -18.60 11.99
C GLY A 40 -3.48 -17.07 12.06
N TYR A 41 -2.40 -16.38 12.44
CA TYR A 41 -2.33 -14.91 12.38
C TYR A 41 -2.50 -14.42 10.93
N LYS A 42 -3.13 -13.25 10.76
CA LYS A 42 -3.41 -12.67 9.44
C LYS A 42 -3.16 -11.17 9.47
N LEU A 43 -2.53 -10.66 8.41
CA LEU A 43 -2.57 -9.24 8.10
C LEU A 43 -3.94 -8.90 7.50
N ASN A 44 -4.86 -8.46 8.36
CA ASN A 44 -6.25 -8.23 7.98
C ASN A 44 -6.42 -6.96 7.13
N HIS A 45 -5.97 -5.82 7.66
CA HIS A 45 -6.12 -4.52 7.04
C HIS A 45 -4.85 -3.67 7.17
N MET A 46 -4.77 -2.63 6.34
CA MET A 46 -3.86 -1.51 6.50
C MET A 46 -4.68 -0.23 6.61
N MET A 47 -4.33 0.61 7.58
CA MET A 47 -5.01 1.87 7.83
C MET A 47 -4.22 3.06 7.29
N MET A 48 -4.90 3.95 6.58
CA MET A 48 -4.37 5.25 6.18
C MET A 48 -5.31 6.37 6.65
N ARG A 49 -4.72 7.46 7.14
CA ARG A 49 -5.48 8.70 7.36
C ARG A 49 -5.74 9.35 6.02
N ILE A 50 -6.94 9.90 5.85
CA ILE A 50 -7.34 10.60 4.64
C ILE A 50 -7.86 11.98 5.00
N ARG A 51 -7.60 12.96 4.13
CA ARG A 51 -7.97 14.36 4.31
C ARG A 51 -9.42 14.61 3.92
N ASP A 52 -9.77 14.29 2.67
CA ASP A 52 -11.13 14.45 2.15
C ASP A 52 -11.69 13.09 1.67
N PRO A 53 -12.75 12.57 2.29
CA PRO A 53 -13.36 11.31 1.88
C PRO A 53 -13.96 11.38 0.47
N LYS A 54 -14.38 12.55 -0.03
CA LYS A 54 -15.00 12.64 -1.37
C LYS A 54 -14.00 12.29 -2.47
N SER A 55 -12.86 12.98 -2.49
CA SER A 55 -11.81 12.72 -3.48
C SER A 55 -11.21 11.32 -3.29
N THR A 56 -11.00 10.93 -2.03
CA THR A 56 -10.39 9.63 -1.72
C THR A 56 -11.28 8.45 -2.09
N LEU A 57 -12.57 8.50 -1.78
CA LEU A 57 -13.52 7.44 -2.18
C LEU A 57 -13.69 7.40 -3.70
N HIS A 58 -13.75 8.55 -4.38
CA HIS A 58 -13.75 8.58 -5.85
C HIS A 58 -12.55 7.84 -6.43
N PHE A 59 -11.34 8.11 -5.91
CA PHE A 59 -10.13 7.40 -6.35
C PHE A 59 -10.22 5.89 -6.11
N TYR A 60 -10.50 5.44 -4.88
CA TYR A 60 -10.45 4.01 -4.57
C TYR A 60 -11.65 3.22 -5.09
N ILE A 61 -12.84 3.81 -5.17
CA ILE A 61 -14.07 3.13 -5.59
C ILE A 61 -14.30 3.26 -7.09
N ASP A 62 -14.33 4.49 -7.61
CA ASP A 62 -14.71 4.74 -9.00
C ASP A 62 -13.54 4.43 -9.94
N LEU A 63 -12.34 4.92 -9.61
CA LEU A 63 -11.18 4.78 -10.50
C LEU A 63 -10.43 3.45 -10.31
N MET A 64 -10.34 2.95 -9.07
CA MET A 64 -9.60 1.73 -8.75
C MET A 64 -10.51 0.50 -8.55
N GLY A 65 -11.83 0.65 -8.45
CA GLY A 65 -12.77 -0.47 -8.46
C GLY A 65 -12.96 -1.20 -7.12
N MET A 66 -12.45 -0.67 -6.00
CA MET A 66 -12.77 -1.21 -4.67
C MET A 66 -14.22 -0.89 -4.29
N ARG A 67 -14.74 -1.56 -3.27
CA ARG A 67 -16.10 -1.33 -2.77
C ARG A 67 -16.10 -1.23 -1.26
N THR A 68 -16.99 -0.41 -0.72
CA THR A 68 -17.17 -0.26 0.72
C THR A 68 -17.76 -1.53 1.30
N VAL A 69 -17.05 -2.11 2.26
CA VAL A 69 -17.54 -3.23 3.07
C VAL A 69 -18.46 -2.67 4.16
N TRP A 70 -17.98 -1.67 4.89
CA TRP A 70 -18.76 -0.93 5.87
C TRP A 70 -18.12 0.45 6.10
N ASN A 71 -18.90 1.37 6.64
CA ASN A 71 -18.38 2.61 7.21
C ASN A 71 -19.05 2.88 8.56
N MET A 72 -18.39 3.66 9.39
CA MET A 72 -18.92 4.07 10.69
C MET A 72 -18.41 5.45 11.05
N ASN A 73 -19.35 6.36 11.34
CA ASN A 73 -19.05 7.61 12.02
C ASN A 73 -18.97 7.35 13.52
N THR A 74 -17.82 7.66 14.13
CA THR A 74 -17.54 7.41 15.55
C THR A 74 -17.73 8.64 16.43
N GLY A 75 -18.10 9.78 15.84
CA GLY A 75 -18.07 11.09 16.47
C GLY A 75 -16.93 11.94 15.90
N PRO A 76 -15.67 11.79 16.37
CA PRO A 76 -14.55 12.62 15.92
C PRO A 76 -13.95 12.21 14.57
N PHE A 77 -14.30 11.03 14.05
CA PHE A 77 -13.80 10.54 12.76
C PHE A 77 -14.80 9.56 12.11
N THR A 78 -14.64 9.36 10.81
CA THR A 78 -15.32 8.29 10.06
C THR A 78 -14.30 7.28 9.58
N ILE A 79 -14.64 6.00 9.70
CA ILE A 79 -13.86 4.90 9.12
C ILE A 79 -14.60 4.37 7.89
N TYR A 80 -13.86 4.08 6.82
CA TYR A 80 -14.34 3.34 5.65
C TYR A 80 -13.46 2.11 5.44
N TYR A 81 -14.03 0.91 5.49
CA TYR A 81 -13.34 -0.31 5.09
C TYR A 81 -13.66 -0.62 3.64
N LEU A 82 -12.62 -0.75 2.81
CA LEU A 82 -12.74 -1.09 1.40
C LEU A 82 -12.12 -2.45 1.09
N ALA A 83 -12.71 -3.18 0.15
CA ALA A 83 -12.15 -4.42 -0.41
C ALA A 83 -12.56 -4.59 -1.88
N TYR A 84 -11.91 -5.50 -2.60
CA TYR A 84 -12.39 -5.97 -3.89
C TYR A 84 -13.42 -7.10 -3.73
N PRO A 85 -14.59 -7.02 -4.38
CA PRO A 85 -15.47 -8.16 -4.59
C PRO A 85 -14.75 -9.23 -5.44
N SER A 86 -14.74 -10.48 -4.98
CA SER A 86 -13.89 -11.53 -5.57
C SER A 86 -14.55 -12.24 -6.75
N SER A 87 -15.88 -12.37 -6.77
CA SER A 87 -16.62 -13.06 -7.84
C SER A 87 -17.47 -12.12 -8.70
N GLU A 88 -17.88 -12.60 -9.88
CA GLU A 88 -18.87 -11.92 -10.73
C GLU A 88 -20.20 -11.69 -10.00
N LEU A 89 -20.61 -12.64 -9.15
CA LEU A 89 -21.83 -12.52 -8.37
C LEU A 89 -21.71 -11.37 -7.36
N ASP A 90 -20.60 -11.32 -6.61
CA ASP A 90 -20.35 -10.24 -5.66
C ASP A 90 -20.34 -8.86 -6.34
N ARG A 91 -19.80 -8.78 -7.57
CA ARG A 91 -19.76 -7.53 -8.35
C ARG A 91 -21.14 -7.06 -8.80
N ARG A 92 -22.09 -7.99 -9.01
CA ARG A 92 -23.46 -7.68 -9.45
C ARG A 92 -24.38 -7.32 -8.29
N ASP A 93 -24.16 -7.90 -7.12
CA ASP A 93 -24.95 -7.66 -5.90
C ASP A 93 -24.05 -7.17 -4.75
N LEU A 94 -23.69 -5.89 -4.83
CA LEU A 94 -22.82 -5.25 -3.85
C LEU A 94 -23.47 -5.12 -2.46
N GLU A 95 -24.81 -5.05 -2.40
CA GLU A 95 -25.53 -4.97 -1.13
C GLU A 95 -25.36 -6.28 -0.36
N SER A 96 -25.71 -7.42 -0.97
CA SER A 96 -25.53 -8.74 -0.36
C SER A 96 -24.07 -9.05 -0.06
N TRP A 97 -23.16 -8.67 -0.96
CA TRP A 97 -21.72 -8.80 -0.75
C TRP A 97 -21.26 -8.01 0.47
N SER A 98 -21.65 -6.75 0.62
CA SER A 98 -21.24 -5.91 1.75
C SER A 98 -21.79 -6.45 3.07
N GLN A 99 -23.07 -6.83 3.12
CA GLN A 99 -23.71 -7.40 4.31
C GLN A 99 -23.01 -8.68 4.77
N THR A 100 -22.65 -9.56 3.84
CA THR A 100 -21.94 -10.81 4.13
C THR A 100 -20.50 -10.53 4.56
N THR A 101 -19.81 -9.67 3.83
CA THR A 101 -18.39 -9.34 4.05
C THR A 101 -18.17 -8.59 5.37
N SER A 102 -19.16 -7.80 5.83
CA SER A 102 -19.12 -7.08 7.11
C SER A 102 -19.44 -7.94 8.33
N GLN A 103 -19.91 -9.18 8.17
CA GLN A 103 -20.14 -10.09 9.31
C GLN A 103 -18.81 -10.37 10.00
N LEU A 104 -18.77 -10.31 11.34
CA LEU A 104 -17.51 -10.40 12.09
C LEU A 104 -16.70 -11.68 11.81
N ASN A 105 -17.38 -12.82 11.68
CA ASN A 105 -16.79 -14.11 11.34
C ASN A 105 -16.24 -14.18 9.90
N VAL A 106 -16.56 -13.22 9.04
CA VAL A 106 -15.98 -13.08 7.70
C VAL A 106 -14.91 -12.00 7.71
N LEU A 107 -15.25 -10.80 8.21
CA LEU A 107 -14.41 -9.62 8.22
C LEU A 107 -13.06 -9.88 8.90
N LEU A 108 -13.04 -10.54 10.06
CA LEU A 108 -11.82 -10.81 10.83
C LEU A 108 -10.86 -11.78 10.13
N HIS A 109 -11.35 -12.55 9.16
CA HIS A 109 -10.53 -13.52 8.41
C HIS A 109 -10.14 -13.03 7.02
N LYS A 110 -10.65 -11.88 6.56
CA LYS A 110 -10.21 -11.28 5.29
C LYS A 110 -8.77 -10.78 5.38
N THR A 111 -8.17 -10.67 4.20
CA THR A 111 -6.88 -10.02 3.99
C THR A 111 -7.04 -8.94 2.92
N GLY A 112 -6.13 -7.97 2.90
CA GLY A 112 -6.13 -6.91 1.89
C GLY A 112 -7.26 -5.89 2.05
N LEU A 113 -7.78 -5.72 3.27
CA LEU A 113 -8.71 -4.63 3.57
C LEU A 113 -7.94 -3.30 3.63
N LEU A 114 -8.53 -2.25 3.06
CA LEU A 114 -8.04 -0.88 3.19
C LEU A 114 -8.94 -0.13 4.16
N GLU A 115 -8.40 0.23 5.33
CA GLU A 115 -9.07 1.08 6.30
C GLU A 115 -8.71 2.54 6.03
N LEU A 116 -9.68 3.34 5.61
CA LEU A 116 -9.52 4.78 5.43
C LEU A 116 -10.13 5.50 6.61
N LYS A 117 -9.33 6.31 7.30
CA LYS A 117 -9.76 7.07 8.48
C LYS A 117 -9.78 8.57 8.19
N HIS A 118 -10.96 9.14 8.12
CA HIS A 118 -11.17 10.58 7.97
C HIS A 118 -11.37 11.23 9.33
N ILE A 119 -10.46 12.12 9.72
CA ILE A 119 -10.63 12.94 10.92
C ILE A 119 -11.47 14.16 10.55
N HIS A 120 -12.60 14.38 11.22
CA HIS A 120 -13.54 15.42 10.81
C HIS A 120 -12.92 16.81 10.94
N GLY A 121 -13.05 17.62 9.88
CA GLY A 121 -12.47 18.95 9.80
C GLY A 121 -11.04 19.00 9.27
N SER A 122 -10.38 17.85 9.02
CA SER A 122 -9.06 17.83 8.38
C SER A 122 -9.09 18.33 6.93
N GLU A 123 -10.24 18.23 6.27
CA GLU A 123 -10.48 18.67 4.90
C GLU A 123 -10.53 20.20 4.72
N LYS A 124 -10.66 20.96 5.82
CA LYS A 124 -10.70 22.43 5.79
C LYS A 124 -9.47 23.01 5.11
N PRO A 125 -9.55 24.25 4.58
CA PRO A 125 -8.35 24.98 4.19
C PRO A 125 -7.34 25.01 5.35
N VAL A 126 -6.03 24.97 5.03
CA VAL A 126 -4.97 24.91 6.05
C VAL A 126 -4.99 26.16 6.93
N GLU A 127 -5.27 27.31 6.31
CA GLU A 127 -5.48 28.60 6.97
C GLU A 127 -6.69 28.62 7.91
N GLU A 128 -7.64 27.70 7.77
CA GLU A 128 -8.82 27.52 8.63
C GLU A 128 -8.66 26.37 9.64
N GLY A 129 -7.45 25.85 9.79
CA GLY A 129 -7.11 24.79 10.75
C GLY A 129 -7.24 23.36 10.21
N GLY A 130 -7.43 23.18 8.90
CA GLY A 130 -7.19 21.89 8.25
C GLY A 130 -5.69 21.58 8.11
N TYR A 131 -5.36 20.43 7.53
CA TYR A 131 -3.96 20.04 7.36
C TYR A 131 -3.76 19.04 6.22
N GLU A 132 -2.54 19.02 5.68
CA GLU A 132 -2.13 18.03 4.69
C GLU A 132 -1.64 16.73 5.33
N ILE A 133 -1.87 15.61 4.64
CA ILE A 133 -1.45 14.30 5.10
C ILE A 133 0.03 14.09 4.73
N SER A 134 0.83 13.60 5.68
CA SER A 134 2.17 13.10 5.35
C SER A 134 2.04 11.72 4.69
N ASN A 135 2.56 11.62 3.48
CA ASN A 135 2.55 10.39 2.69
C ASN A 135 3.71 9.43 3.04
N GLY A 136 4.64 9.84 3.91
CA GLY A 136 5.79 9.03 4.32
C GLY A 136 6.99 9.04 3.36
N ASN A 137 6.94 9.81 2.27
CA ASN A 137 7.99 9.84 1.23
C ASN A 137 8.70 11.20 1.13
N HIS A 138 8.45 12.11 2.08
CA HIS A 138 9.06 13.43 2.11
C HIS A 138 9.75 13.69 3.46
N PRO A 139 11.01 14.19 3.47
CA PRO A 139 11.67 14.59 4.70
C PRO A 139 10.95 15.76 5.37
N PRO A 140 11.01 15.86 6.72
CA PRO A 140 11.69 14.96 7.64
C PRO A 140 10.86 13.71 8.02
N TYR A 141 9.68 13.52 7.44
CA TYR A 141 8.69 12.52 7.87
C TYR A 141 8.70 11.27 6.99
N LEU A 142 9.89 10.71 6.75
CA LEU A 142 10.05 9.46 6.01
C LEU A 142 9.50 8.27 6.80
N GLY A 143 8.84 7.32 6.12
CA GLY A 143 8.19 6.18 6.74
C GLY A 143 7.48 5.28 5.73
N PHE A 144 6.15 5.30 5.73
CA PHE A 144 5.35 4.49 4.79
C PHE A 144 5.71 4.81 3.32
N GLY A 145 5.97 3.77 2.52
CA GLY A 145 6.36 3.93 1.13
C GLY A 145 5.15 4.03 0.19
N HIS A 146 4.42 2.93 0.00
CA HIS A 146 3.35 2.87 -0.99
C HIS A 146 2.39 1.69 -0.74
N LEU A 147 1.21 1.79 -1.36
CA LEU A 147 0.34 0.64 -1.62
C LEU A 147 0.75 -0.06 -2.91
N GLY A 148 0.54 -1.37 -3.00
CA GLY A 148 0.73 -2.14 -4.23
C GLY A 148 -0.57 -2.79 -4.69
N PHE A 149 -0.97 -2.54 -5.94
CA PHE A 149 -2.11 -3.16 -6.58
C PHE A 149 -1.65 -3.90 -7.84
N THR A 150 -2.04 -5.16 -7.97
CA THR A 150 -1.86 -5.88 -9.24
C THR A 150 -3.01 -5.55 -10.19
N VAL A 151 -2.69 -5.29 -11.45
CA VAL A 151 -3.66 -4.96 -12.49
C VAL A 151 -3.42 -5.82 -13.74
N PRO A 152 -4.45 -6.14 -14.54
CA PRO A 152 -4.28 -6.93 -15.75
C PRO A 152 -3.41 -6.24 -16.81
N ASP A 153 -3.55 -4.92 -16.93
CA ASP A 153 -2.80 -4.08 -17.87
C ASP A 153 -2.43 -2.76 -17.18
N VAL A 154 -1.13 -2.58 -16.93
CA VAL A 154 -0.62 -1.38 -16.24
C VAL A 154 -0.79 -0.14 -17.11
N LYS A 155 -0.55 -0.24 -18.42
CA LYS A 155 -0.63 0.90 -19.33
C LYS A 155 -2.07 1.40 -19.39
N ALA A 156 -3.03 0.51 -19.61
CA ALA A 156 -4.45 0.86 -19.66
C ALA A 156 -4.95 1.44 -18.33
N ALA A 157 -4.46 0.93 -17.19
CA ALA A 157 -4.79 1.47 -15.88
C ALA A 157 -4.24 2.89 -15.69
N VAL A 158 -2.97 3.13 -16.03
CA VAL A 158 -2.34 4.45 -15.94
C VAL A 158 -3.03 5.46 -16.86
N ASP A 159 -3.35 5.07 -18.10
CA ASP A 159 -4.01 5.95 -19.07
C ASP A 159 -5.39 6.41 -18.56
N ARG A 160 -6.22 5.47 -18.08
CA ARG A 160 -7.52 5.78 -17.47
C ARG A 160 -7.39 6.74 -16.28
N LEU A 161 -6.42 6.50 -15.41
CA LEU A 161 -6.18 7.33 -14.23
C LEU A 161 -5.72 8.74 -14.65
N ARG A 162 -4.78 8.83 -15.60
CA ARG A 162 -4.28 10.10 -16.13
C ARG A 162 -5.39 10.92 -16.79
N GLU A 163 -6.26 10.29 -17.58
CA GLU A 163 -7.44 10.92 -18.20
C GLU A 163 -8.43 11.44 -17.15
N SER A 164 -8.49 10.80 -15.98
CA SER A 164 -9.30 11.23 -14.84
C SER A 164 -8.61 12.29 -13.96
N GLY A 165 -7.47 12.83 -14.39
CA GLY A 165 -6.72 13.87 -13.69
C GLY A 165 -5.84 13.37 -12.54
N VAL A 166 -5.65 12.05 -12.40
CA VAL A 166 -4.76 11.48 -11.38
C VAL A 166 -3.31 11.80 -11.72
N ARG A 167 -2.54 12.21 -10.71
CA ARG A 167 -1.09 12.47 -10.85
C ARG A 167 -0.33 11.17 -11.04
N VAL A 168 0.31 11.03 -12.21
CA VAL A 168 1.33 9.99 -12.45
C VAL A 168 2.63 10.45 -11.80
N VAL A 169 3.11 9.68 -10.81
CA VAL A 169 4.39 9.92 -10.11
C VAL A 169 5.54 9.30 -10.91
N LYS A 170 5.30 8.11 -11.48
CA LYS A 170 6.24 7.37 -12.31
C LYS A 170 5.47 6.66 -13.42
N ASP A 171 5.89 6.86 -14.65
CA ASP A 171 5.33 6.17 -15.81
C ASP A 171 6.02 4.81 -16.09
N LEU A 172 5.40 4.02 -16.97
CA LEU A 172 6.01 2.82 -17.54
C LEU A 172 7.27 3.15 -18.34
N GLY A 173 8.19 2.19 -18.42
CA GLY A 173 9.46 2.33 -19.15
C GLY A 173 10.52 3.15 -18.42
N PHE A 174 10.16 3.82 -17.33
CA PHE A 174 11.09 4.61 -16.53
C PHE A 174 11.79 3.77 -15.44
N ASP A 175 13.11 3.89 -15.33
CA ASP A 175 13.97 3.07 -14.45
C ASP A 175 15.02 3.88 -13.67
N GLY A 176 14.90 5.21 -13.69
CA GLY A 176 15.79 6.13 -12.97
C GLY A 176 15.66 6.03 -11.46
N ARG A 177 16.64 6.55 -10.72
CA ARG A 177 16.59 6.61 -9.24
C ARG A 177 15.46 7.51 -8.75
N GLU A 178 15.17 8.55 -9.50
CA GLU A 178 14.06 9.48 -9.30
C GLU A 178 12.68 8.79 -9.44
N SER A 179 12.64 7.53 -9.91
CA SER A 179 11.43 6.72 -10.04
C SER A 179 11.03 5.97 -8.75
N ILE A 180 11.95 5.91 -7.79
CA ILE A 180 11.78 5.22 -6.51
C ILE A 180 11.78 6.25 -5.37
N PRO A 181 11.12 5.96 -4.24
CA PRO A 181 11.07 6.86 -3.09
C PRO A 181 12.40 6.86 -2.31
N LEU A 182 13.49 7.22 -2.98
CA LEU A 182 14.78 7.54 -2.37
C LEU A 182 15.01 9.04 -2.53
N THR A 183 15.12 9.75 -1.42
CA THR A 183 15.17 11.21 -1.45
C THR A 183 16.58 11.73 -1.67
N GLU A 184 16.72 12.90 -2.31
CA GLU A 184 18.03 13.57 -2.40
C GLU A 184 18.54 13.95 -1.01
N TRP A 185 17.63 14.24 -0.08
CA TRP A 185 17.95 14.52 1.32
C TRP A 185 18.69 13.35 2.01
N GLU A 186 18.28 12.10 1.74
CA GLU A 186 19.00 10.90 2.19
C GLU A 186 20.36 10.78 1.50
N ARG A 187 20.39 10.99 0.17
CA ARG A 187 21.60 10.86 -0.64
C ARG A 187 22.69 11.85 -0.23
N GLU A 188 22.34 13.11 -0.01
CA GLU A 188 23.25 14.16 0.49
C GLU A 188 23.87 13.80 1.86
N ARG A 189 23.24 12.88 2.61
CA ARG A 189 23.71 12.37 3.90
C ARG A 189 24.44 11.03 3.78
N GLY A 190 24.73 10.58 2.56
CA GLY A 190 25.39 9.29 2.31
C GLY A 190 24.48 8.08 2.49
N VAL A 191 23.16 8.27 2.54
CA VAL A 191 22.19 7.17 2.73
C VAL A 191 21.67 6.68 1.39
N GLY A 192 21.76 5.36 1.17
CA GLY A 192 21.26 4.70 -0.03
C GLY A 192 21.93 5.16 -1.32
N VAL A 193 23.23 5.46 -1.29
CA VAL A 193 23.99 6.03 -2.42
C VAL A 193 24.39 5.03 -3.51
N ASP A 194 24.19 3.74 -3.26
CA ASP A 194 24.56 2.68 -4.20
C ASP A 194 23.80 2.78 -5.53
N GLU A 195 24.47 2.35 -6.59
CA GLU A 195 23.87 2.29 -7.92
C GLU A 195 22.88 1.14 -8.04
N MET A 196 21.78 1.43 -8.71
CA MET A 196 20.72 0.46 -8.90
C MET A 196 21.10 -0.52 -10.00
N VAL A 197 21.10 -1.81 -9.66
CA VAL A 197 21.44 -2.90 -10.58
C VAL A 197 20.48 -3.02 -11.76
N ALA A 198 21.02 -3.40 -12.92
CA ALA A 198 20.26 -3.48 -14.17
C ALA A 198 19.06 -4.43 -14.11
N SER A 199 19.17 -5.54 -13.37
CA SER A 199 18.06 -6.48 -13.20
C SER A 199 16.85 -5.83 -12.53
N TYR A 200 17.08 -5.02 -11.50
CA TYR A 200 16.01 -4.30 -10.82
C TYR A 200 15.46 -3.14 -11.65
N LYS A 201 16.32 -2.43 -12.41
CA LYS A 201 15.90 -1.40 -13.37
C LYS A 201 14.90 -1.96 -14.41
N ASN A 202 15.13 -3.18 -14.89
CA ASN A 202 14.18 -3.84 -15.80
C ASN A 202 12.82 -4.07 -15.12
N THR A 203 12.78 -4.53 -13.88
CA THR A 203 11.52 -4.64 -13.11
C THR A 203 10.84 -3.29 -12.93
N LEU A 204 11.60 -2.20 -12.75
CA LEU A 204 11.01 -0.87 -12.63
C LEU A 204 10.31 -0.40 -13.91
N LYS A 205 10.76 -0.82 -15.09
CA LYS A 205 10.12 -0.45 -16.36
C LYS A 205 8.69 -1.00 -16.47
N GLU A 206 8.44 -2.14 -15.84
CA GLU A 206 7.15 -2.86 -15.91
C GLU A 206 6.11 -2.35 -14.91
N VAL A 207 6.48 -1.46 -13.99
CA VAL A 207 5.57 -0.94 -12.96
C VAL A 207 5.37 0.57 -13.11
N ALA A 208 4.22 1.06 -12.66
CA ALA A 208 3.93 2.49 -12.63
C ALA A 208 3.54 2.94 -11.21
N HIS A 209 3.70 4.23 -10.93
CA HIS A 209 3.27 4.84 -9.68
C HIS A 209 2.33 6.01 -9.99
N VAL A 210 1.18 6.02 -9.33
CA VAL A 210 0.28 7.18 -9.26
C VAL A 210 0.19 7.67 -7.82
N ALA A 211 -0.27 8.90 -7.61
CA ALA A 211 -0.59 9.40 -6.28
C ALA A 211 -2.10 9.39 -6.06
N ASP A 212 -2.53 8.89 -4.90
CA ASP A 212 -3.91 9.11 -4.43
C ASP A 212 -4.12 10.61 -4.08
N PRO A 213 -5.35 11.04 -3.76
CA PRO A 213 -5.64 12.43 -3.42
C PRO A 213 -4.91 12.96 -2.17
N ASN A 214 -4.36 12.08 -1.33
CA ASN A 214 -3.61 12.42 -0.13
C ASN A 214 -2.09 12.39 -0.38
N GLY A 215 -1.66 12.09 -1.61
CA GLY A 215 -0.26 12.01 -2.00
C GLY A 215 0.40 10.65 -1.69
N TYR A 216 -0.34 9.65 -1.20
CA TYR A 216 0.19 8.30 -1.04
C TYR A 216 0.51 7.71 -2.40
N ILE A 217 1.69 7.09 -2.52
CA ILE A 217 2.07 6.39 -3.73
C ILE A 217 1.25 5.10 -3.84
N VAL A 218 0.66 4.88 -5.01
CA VAL A 218 -0.03 3.65 -5.41
C VAL A 218 0.73 3.04 -6.57
N LYS A 219 1.38 1.91 -6.30
CA LYS A 219 2.14 1.12 -7.27
C LYS A 219 1.22 0.17 -8.03
N LEU A 220 1.23 0.27 -9.35
CA LEU A 220 0.53 -0.61 -10.26
C LEU A 220 1.51 -1.66 -10.79
N ILE A 221 1.19 -2.93 -10.56
CA ILE A 221 2.04 -4.08 -10.85
C ILE A 221 1.29 -4.97 -11.85
N PRO A 222 1.92 -5.47 -12.92
CA PRO A 222 1.24 -6.38 -13.83
C PRO A 222 0.98 -7.72 -13.12
N GLN A 223 -0.18 -8.33 -13.38
CA GLN A 223 -0.50 -9.68 -12.87
C GLN A 223 0.34 -10.78 -13.53
N HIS A 224 0.89 -10.49 -14.71
CA HIS A 224 1.77 -11.36 -15.45
C HIS A 224 2.97 -10.53 -15.90
N LEU A 225 4.18 -10.93 -15.50
CA LEU A 225 5.40 -10.36 -16.05
C LEU A 225 5.60 -10.94 -17.45
N GLY A 226 5.92 -10.07 -18.41
CA GLY A 226 6.27 -10.44 -19.78
C GLY A 226 7.64 -11.08 -19.91
#